data_AF-A0A1I6QP20-F1
#
_entry.id   AF-A0A1I6QP20-F1
#
_cell.length_a   1.000
_cell.length_b   1.000
_cell.length_c   1.000
_cell.angle_alpha   90.00
_cell.angle_beta   90.00
_cell.angle_gamma   90.00
#
_symmetry.space_group_name_H-M   'P 1'
#
loop_
_entity.id
_entity.type
_entity.pdbx_description
1 polymer ?
#
loop_
_entity_poly.entity_id
_entity_poly.type
_entity_poly.pdbx_seq_one_letter_code
_entity_poly.pdbx_strand_id
1 'polypeptide(L)'
;MKQIALISGLILGLTAQSVPAQATYPSGKAVDCYCTNTQGHRVELGQTICMKIGDRMFQAQCQMSLNVPMWREVGQGCQTSSLDSDANGA
;
A
#
# COMPACT_ATOMS: atom_id res chain seq x y z
N MET A 1 -2.69 -37.27 35.44
CA MET A 1 -3.18 -37.88 34.19
C MET A 1 -4.47 -37.22 33.65
N LYS A 2 -5.47 -36.86 34.46
CA LYS A 2 -6.71 -36.19 33.99
C LYS A 2 -6.53 -34.73 33.50
N GLN A 3 -5.49 -34.05 33.99
CA GLN A 3 -5.18 -32.65 33.64
C GLN A 3 -4.52 -32.50 32.26
N ILE A 4 -3.77 -33.50 31.78
CA ILE A 4 -3.04 -33.44 30.49
C ILE A 4 -4.03 -33.52 29.31
N ALA A 5 -5.12 -34.28 29.46
CA ALA A 5 -6.17 -34.39 28.44
C ALA A 5 -6.95 -33.09 28.23
N LEU A 6 -7.14 -32.27 29.29
CA LEU A 6 -7.85 -30.99 29.19
C LEU A 6 -7.03 -29.93 28.44
N ILE A 7 -5.70 -29.99 28.53
CA ILE A 7 -4.79 -29.03 27.90
C ILE A 7 -4.65 -29.33 26.39
N SER A 8 -4.64 -30.60 25.97
CA SER A 8 -4.64 -30.99 24.55
C SER A 8 -5.96 -30.65 23.83
N GLY A 9 -7.10 -30.69 24.52
CA GLY A 9 -8.40 -30.31 23.92
C GLY A 9 -8.56 -28.81 23.68
N LEU A 10 -7.92 -27.98 24.51
CA LEU A 10 -8.04 -26.52 24.44
C LEU A 10 -7.22 -25.90 23.29
N ILE A 11 -6.14 -26.57 22.87
CA ILE A 11 -5.21 -26.05 21.84
C ILE A 11 -5.77 -26.23 20.42
N LEU A 12 -6.69 -27.18 20.20
CA LEU A 12 -7.18 -27.51 18.86
C LEU A 12 -8.30 -26.57 18.34
N GLY A 13 -8.85 -25.70 19.19
CA GLY A 13 -9.99 -24.84 18.85
C GLY A 13 -9.63 -23.42 18.36
N LEU A 14 -8.35 -23.03 18.40
CA LEU A 14 -7.94 -21.62 18.26
C LEU A 14 -7.28 -21.29 16.92
N THR A 15 -7.67 -21.93 15.83
CA THR A 15 -7.26 -21.47 14.49
C THR A 15 -8.31 -20.49 13.97
N ALA A 16 -8.07 -19.20 14.19
CA ALA A 16 -8.83 -18.12 13.58
C ALA A 16 -8.57 -18.13 12.07
N GLN A 17 -9.43 -18.80 11.31
CA GLN A 17 -9.37 -18.81 9.85
C GLN A 17 -9.77 -17.42 9.36
N SER A 18 -8.82 -16.66 8.83
CA SER A 18 -9.11 -15.39 8.15
C SER A 18 -9.86 -15.70 6.85
N VAL A 19 -11.18 -15.56 6.88
CA VAL A 19 -12.00 -15.58 5.66
C VAL A 19 -11.68 -14.31 4.88
N PRO A 20 -11.18 -14.39 3.63
CA PRO A 20 -11.02 -13.20 2.81
C PRO A 20 -12.41 -12.61 2.57
N ALA A 21 -12.61 -11.35 2.97
CA ALA A 21 -13.82 -10.62 2.65
C ALA A 21 -13.85 -10.39 1.13
N GLN A 22 -14.55 -11.26 0.40
CA GLN A 22 -14.78 -11.10 -1.03
C GLN A 22 -15.80 -9.98 -1.20
N ALA A 23 -15.34 -8.76 -1.46
CA ALA A 23 -16.21 -7.63 -1.72
C ALA A 23 -16.92 -7.82 -3.08
N THR A 24 -18.13 -8.37 -3.05
CA THR A 24 -18.99 -8.55 -4.23
C THR A 24 -19.71 -7.24 -4.55
N TYR A 25 -19.00 -6.27 -5.13
CA TYR A 25 -19.61 -5.10 -5.78
C TYR A 25 -20.04 -5.47 -7.22
N PRO A 26 -21.02 -4.79 -7.82
CA PRO A 26 -22.26 -5.36 -8.37
C PRO A 26 -22.14 -6.33 -9.56
N SER A 27 -20.94 -6.54 -10.11
CA SER A 27 -20.69 -7.44 -11.24
C SER A 27 -19.73 -8.61 -10.91
N GLY A 28 -19.28 -8.75 -9.65
CA GLY A 28 -18.34 -9.81 -9.24
C GLY A 28 -16.94 -9.69 -9.88
N LYS A 29 -16.64 -8.55 -10.52
CA LYS A 29 -15.30 -8.20 -11.01
C LYS A 29 -14.65 -7.30 -9.97
N ALA A 30 -13.39 -7.58 -9.65
CA ALA A 30 -12.59 -6.65 -8.86
C ALA A 30 -12.55 -5.30 -9.57
N VAL A 31 -12.86 -4.22 -8.85
CA VAL A 31 -12.73 -2.86 -9.38
C VAL A 31 -11.25 -2.50 -9.38
N ASP A 32 -10.74 -2.15 -10.56
CA ASP A 32 -9.35 -1.78 -10.75
C ASP A 32 -9.15 -0.28 -10.49
N CYS A 33 -8.66 0.08 -9.30
CA CYS A 33 -8.47 1.46 -8.87
C CYS A 33 -6.98 1.85 -8.93
N TYR A 34 -6.67 2.89 -9.69
CA TYR A 34 -5.32 3.43 -9.85
C TYR A 34 -5.37 4.95 -10.06
N CYS A 35 -4.24 5.62 -9.86
CA CYS A 35 -4.09 7.02 -10.20
C CYS A 35 -3.37 7.16 -11.54
N THR A 36 -3.58 8.30 -12.19
CA THR A 36 -2.88 8.64 -13.43
C THR A 36 -2.01 9.86 -13.19
N ASN A 37 -0.75 9.80 -13.61
CA ASN A 37 0.15 10.95 -13.51
C ASN A 37 -0.14 11.99 -14.61
N THR A 38 0.58 13.10 -14.61
CA THR A 38 0.41 14.18 -15.60
C THR A 38 0.75 13.79 -17.04
N GLN A 39 1.43 12.66 -17.26
CA GLN A 39 1.75 12.10 -18.57
C GLN A 39 0.73 11.04 -19.01
N GLY A 40 -0.29 10.76 -18.21
CA GLY A 40 -1.25 9.69 -18.50
C GLY A 40 -0.80 8.29 -18.06
N HIS A 41 0.35 8.16 -17.38
CA HIS A 41 0.83 6.85 -16.93
C HIS A 41 0.10 6.41 -15.66
N ARG A 42 -0.20 5.11 -15.61
CA ARG A 42 -0.79 4.44 -14.46
C ARG A 42 0.18 4.41 -13.28
N VAL A 43 -0.35 4.64 -12.09
CA VAL A 43 0.33 4.56 -10.80
C VAL A 43 -0.56 3.80 -9.82
N GLU A 44 -0.02 2.75 -9.21
CA GLU A 44 -0.76 1.88 -8.30
C GLU A 44 -1.01 2.53 -6.94
N LEU A 45 -2.07 2.08 -6.27
CA LEU A 45 -2.36 2.49 -4.89
C LEU A 45 -1.16 2.24 -3.97
N GLY A 46 -0.86 3.21 -3.12
CA GLY A 46 0.29 3.20 -2.21
C GLY A 46 1.60 3.67 -2.83
N GLN A 47 1.72 3.74 -4.16
CA GLN A 47 2.94 4.27 -4.78
C GLN A 47 3.05 5.77 -4.56
N THR A 48 4.26 6.20 -4.20
CA THR A 48 4.64 7.61 -4.10
C THR A 48 5.51 7.97 -5.28
N ILE A 49 5.15 9.04 -5.99
CA ILE A 49 5.93 9.59 -7.11
C ILE A 49 6.25 11.06 -6.88
N CYS A 50 7.25 11.54 -7.60
CA CYS A 50 7.50 12.96 -7.75
C CYS A 50 6.54 13.53 -8.81
N MET A 51 5.64 14.44 -8.43
CA MET A 51 4.64 15.01 -9.33
C MET A 51 4.89 16.49 -9.58
N LYS A 52 4.82 16.89 -10.86
CA LYS A 52 4.87 18.29 -11.32
C LYS A 52 3.49 18.73 -11.80
N ILE A 53 2.96 19.80 -11.23
CA ILE A 53 1.75 20.47 -11.74
C ILE A 53 2.04 21.97 -11.84
N GLY A 54 2.09 22.50 -13.05
CA GLY A 54 2.59 23.85 -13.31
C GLY A 54 4.02 24.00 -12.78
N ASP A 55 4.24 24.98 -11.89
CA ASP A 55 5.53 25.26 -11.28
C ASP A 55 5.78 24.54 -9.94
N ARG A 56 4.81 23.75 -9.46
CA ARG A 56 4.93 23.05 -8.18
C ARG A 56 5.43 21.62 -8.37
N MET A 57 6.43 21.25 -7.56
CA MET A 57 6.98 19.90 -7.42
C MET A 57 6.73 19.39 -6.00
N PHE A 58 6.16 18.20 -5.86
CA PHE A 58 5.91 17.58 -4.56
C PHE A 58 5.87 16.05 -4.66
N GLN A 59 6.03 15.38 -3.51
CA GLN A 59 5.80 13.95 -3.41
C GLN A 59 4.30 13.68 -3.30
N ALA A 60 3.76 12.94 -4.26
CA ALA A 60 2.37 12.57 -4.33
C ALA A 60 2.22 11.06 -4.17
N GLN A 61 1.39 10.62 -3.23
CA GLN A 61 1.02 9.22 -3.08
C GLN A 61 -0.37 8.97 -3.67
N CYS A 62 -0.50 7.90 -4.46
CA CYS A 62 -1.81 7.43 -4.90
C CYS A 62 -2.53 6.74 -3.74
N GLN A 63 -3.65 7.29 -3.30
CA GLN A 63 -4.41 6.78 -2.16
C GLN A 63 -5.89 6.63 -2.51
N MET A 64 -6.64 5.95 -1.64
CA MET A 64 -8.09 5.85 -1.74
C MET A 64 -8.75 6.85 -0.76
N SER A 65 -9.72 7.61 -1.23
CA SER A 65 -10.58 8.45 -0.38
C SER A 65 -12.03 8.28 -0.81
N LEU A 66 -12.93 7.95 0.12
CA LEU A 66 -14.37 7.74 -0.16
C LEU A 66 -14.64 6.83 -1.38
N ASN A 67 -13.79 5.82 -1.59
CA ASN A 67 -13.84 4.86 -2.70
C ASN A 67 -13.38 5.38 -4.08
N VAL A 68 -12.74 6.55 -4.15
CA VAL A 68 -12.08 7.02 -5.38
C VAL A 68 -10.56 7.12 -5.22
N PRO A 69 -9.77 6.74 -6.25
CA PRO A 69 -8.35 6.98 -6.26
C PRO A 69 -8.08 8.49 -6.29
N MET A 70 -7.16 8.95 -5.47
CA MET A 70 -6.81 10.36 -5.32
C MET A 70 -5.31 10.55 -5.09
N TRP A 71 -4.80 11.70 -5.50
CA TRP A 71 -3.43 12.12 -5.20
C TRP A 71 -3.35 12.85 -3.87
N ARG A 72 -2.59 12.31 -2.91
CA ARG A 72 -2.26 13.01 -1.65
C ARG A 72 -0.84 13.54 -1.71
N GLU A 73 -0.67 14.84 -1.45
CA GLU A 73 0.66 15.42 -1.16
C GLU A 73 1.15 14.89 0.20
N VAL A 74 2.26 14.14 0.18
CA VAL A 74 2.85 13.49 1.36
C VAL A 74 4.20 14.08 1.77
N GLY A 75 4.77 14.95 0.93
CA GLY A 75 6.04 15.62 1.23
C GLY A 75 6.33 16.77 0.27
N GLN A 76 7.10 17.75 0.74
CA GLN A 76 7.53 18.89 -0.06
C GLN A 76 8.69 18.49 -0.98
N GLY A 77 8.65 18.99 -2.21
CA GLY A 77 9.68 18.69 -3.23
C GLY A 77 9.80 17.20 -3.52
N CYS A 78 10.88 16.82 -4.19
CA CYS A 78 11.18 15.42 -4.51
C CYS A 78 12.53 15.05 -3.90
N GLN A 79 12.56 13.91 -3.21
CA GLN A 79 13.81 13.41 -2.64
C GLN A 79 14.74 12.97 -3.77
N THR A 80 15.95 13.50 -3.77
CA THR A 80 17.04 13.05 -4.63
C THR A 80 17.98 12.22 -3.77
N SER A 81 18.16 10.95 -4.09
CA SER A 81 19.19 10.13 -3.45
C SER A 81 20.55 10.48 -4.06
N SER A 82 21.36 11.25 -3.36
CA SER A 82 22.79 11.41 -3.68
C SER A 82 23.54 10.27 -2.99
N LEU A 83 24.00 9.28 -3.76
CA LEU A 83 24.98 8.31 -3.27
C LEU A 83 26.37 8.92 -3.48
N ASP A 84 26.88 9.65 -2.49
CA ASP A 84 28.29 10.03 -2.48
C ASP A 84 29.12 8.75 -2.39
N SER A 85 29.69 8.35 -3.52
CA SER A 85 30.54 7.16 -3.65
C SER A 85 31.96 7.49 -3.19
N ASP A 86 32.10 8.12 -2.03
CA ASP A 86 33.39 8.51 -1.44
C ASP A 86 33.58 7.82 -0.07
N ALA A 87 33.35 6.51 -0.02
CA ALA A 87 33.65 5.69 1.16
C ALA A 87 34.44 4.42 0.78
N ASN A 88 35.76 4.61 0.62
CA ASN A 88 36.87 3.65 0.79
C ASN A 88 37.17 2.65 -0.35
N GLY A 89 38.42 2.40 -0.74
CA GLY A 89 39.66 2.71 -0.04
C GLY A 89 40.91 2.65 -0.93
N ALA A 90 41.85 3.53 -0.57
CA ALA A 90 43.28 3.39 -0.77
C ALA A 90 43.84 2.22 0.07
#